data_AF-A0AAD0HX69-F1
#
_entry.id   AF-A0AAD0HX69-F1
#
_cell.length_a   1.000
_cell.length_b   1.000
_cell.length_c   1.000
_cell.angle_alpha   90.00
_cell.angle_beta   90.00
_cell.angle_gamma   90.00
#
_symmetry.space_group_name_H-M   'P 1'
#
loop_
_entity.id
_entity.type
_entity.pdbx_description
1 polymer ?
#
loop_
_entity_poly.entity_id
_entity_poly.type
_entity_poly.pdbx_seq_one_letter_code
_entity_poly.pdbx_strand_id
1 'polypeptide(L)'
;MCCTQSLHRDNILIGLQRSIQDAQEQARSALSRIDILEARASSIVRTQELYRQQYLSLGTRSLLDLLNAEEEIHQSRFDQENARYDMYAVQLDCLYASSGFRSMFDISDETVQGISLSP
;
A
#
# COMPACT_ATOMS: atom_id res chain seq x y z
N MET A 1 -16.53 26.25 31.32
CA MET A 1 -15.48 25.24 31.01
C MET A 1 -16.02 23.96 30.35
N CYS A 2 -17.28 23.54 30.53
CA CYS A 2 -17.84 22.36 29.83
C CYS A 2 -18.01 22.48 28.30
N CYS A 3 -18.41 23.64 27.76
CA CYS A 3 -18.65 23.76 26.31
C CYS A 3 -17.39 23.62 25.45
N THR A 4 -16.24 24.09 25.94
CA THR A 4 -14.95 23.93 25.26
C THR A 4 -14.47 22.48 25.24
N GLN A 5 -14.78 21.70 26.28
CA GLN A 5 -14.44 20.28 26.35
C GLN A 5 -15.30 19.44 25.38
N SER A 6 -16.60 19.75 25.26
CA SER A 6 -17.49 19.12 24.26
C SER A 6 -17.06 19.46 22.83
N LEU A 7 -16.78 20.73 22.54
CA LEU A 7 -16.34 21.16 21.20
C LEU A 7 -15.00 20.51 20.81
N HIS A 8 -14.09 20.33 21.77
CA HIS A 8 -12.81 19.67 21.50
C HIS A 8 -13.00 18.18 21.21
N ARG A 9 -13.85 17.49 21.99
CA ARG A 9 -14.23 16.09 21.75
C ARG A 9 -14.84 15.91 20.35
N ASP A 10 -15.78 16.77 19.96
CA ASP A 10 -16.45 16.68 18.66
C ASP A 10 -15.47 16.86 17.50
N ASN A 11 -14.51 17.80 17.62
CA ASN A 11 -13.46 17.98 16.63
C ASN A 11 -12.52 16.77 16.53
N ILE A 12 -12.17 16.13 17.65
CA ILE A 12 -11.36 14.90 17.65
C ILE A 12 -12.11 13.76 16.95
N LEU A 13 -13.41 13.59 17.23
CA LEU A 13 -14.23 12.56 16.57
C LEU A 13 -14.34 12.79 15.06
N ILE A 14 -14.56 14.03 14.63
CA ILE A 14 -14.61 14.39 13.21
C ILE A 14 -13.24 14.13 12.54
N GLY A 15 -12.14 14.49 13.21
CA GLY A 15 -10.78 14.22 12.72
C GLY A 15 -10.50 12.73 12.56
N LEU A 16 -10.90 11.92 13.55
CA LEU A 16 -10.74 10.47 13.52
C LEU A 16 -11.54 9.84 12.36
N GLN A 17 -12.80 10.26 12.20
CA GLN A 17 -13.66 9.77 11.14
C GLN A 17 -13.07 10.07 9.75
N ARG A 18 -12.53 11.28 9.54
CA ARG A 18 -11.84 11.63 8.29
C ARG A 18 -10.60 10.78 8.08
N SER A 19 -9.76 10.63 9.10
CA SER A 19 -8.54 9.82 9.00
C SER A 19 -8.83 8.37 8.61
N ILE A 20 -9.91 7.76 9.14
CA ILE A 20 -10.34 6.42 8.73
C ILE A 20 -10.80 6.40 7.28
N GLN A 21 -11.60 7.38 6.85
CA GLN A 21 -12.07 7.48 5.46
C GLN A 21 -10.89 7.64 4.49
N ASP A 22 -9.97 8.56 4.79
CA ASP A 22 -8.78 8.80 3.98
C ASP A 22 -7.90 7.54 3.90
N ALA A 23 -7.69 6.84 5.01
CA ALA A 23 -6.94 5.59 5.03
C ALA A 23 -7.63 4.48 4.20
N GLN A 24 -8.96 4.38 4.26
CA GLN A 24 -9.72 3.41 3.45
C GLN A 24 -9.67 3.71 1.95
N GLU A 25 -9.68 4.99 1.57
CA GLU A 25 -9.52 5.40 0.17
C GLU A 25 -8.11 5.13 -0.34
N GLN A 26 -7.10 5.48 0.46
CA GLN A 26 -5.70 5.16 0.16
C GLN A 26 -5.49 3.65 0.01
N ALA A 27 -6.12 2.84 0.87
CA ALA A 27 -5.99 1.37 0.81
C ALA A 27 -6.58 0.81 -0.49
N ARG A 28 -7.78 1.30 -0.87
CA ARG A 28 -8.43 0.90 -2.13
C ARG A 28 -7.60 1.32 -3.36
N SER A 29 -7.05 2.52 -3.32
CA SER A 29 -6.16 3.03 -4.38
C SER A 29 -4.88 2.19 -4.51
N ALA A 30 -4.26 1.85 -3.37
CA ALA A 30 -3.05 1.02 -3.33
C ALA A 30 -3.31 -0.39 -3.91
N LEU A 31 -4.42 -1.03 -3.53
CA LEU A 31 -4.83 -2.33 -4.09
C LEU A 31 -5.01 -2.26 -5.61
N SER A 32 -5.73 -1.25 -6.11
CA SER A 32 -5.91 -1.07 -7.55
C SER A 32 -4.58 -0.85 -8.27
N ARG A 33 -3.63 -0.12 -7.67
CA ARG A 33 -2.30 0.09 -8.24
C ARG A 33 -1.50 -1.22 -8.31
N ILE A 34 -1.59 -2.07 -7.29
CA ILE A 34 -0.95 -3.41 -7.28
C ILE A 34 -1.47 -4.26 -8.45
N ASP A 35 -2.79 -4.32 -8.65
CA ASP A 35 -3.41 -5.12 -9.72
C ASP A 35 -2.93 -4.68 -11.12
N ILE A 36 -2.83 -3.36 -11.35
CA ILE A 36 -2.34 -2.79 -12.61
C ILE A 36 -0.88 -3.16 -12.85
N LEU A 37 -0.04 -3.05 -11.81
CA LEU A 37 1.38 -3.38 -11.89
C LEU A 37 1.59 -4.88 -12.16
N GLU A 38 0.75 -5.75 -11.59
CA GLU A 38 0.79 -7.19 -11.85
C GLU A 38 0.39 -7.54 -13.29
N ALA A 39 -0.67 -6.92 -13.80
CA ALA A 39 -1.05 -7.08 -15.20
C ALA A 39 0.06 -6.60 -16.16
N ARG A 40 0.72 -5.48 -15.85
CA ARG A 40 1.85 -4.96 -16.64
C ARG A 40 3.02 -5.94 -16.65
N ALA A 41 3.45 -6.42 -15.49
CA ALA A 41 4.56 -7.37 -15.37
C ALA A 41 4.31 -8.64 -16.21
N SER A 42 3.10 -9.19 -16.13
CA SER A 42 2.68 -10.36 -16.92
C SER A 42 2.75 -10.13 -18.43
N SER A 43 2.33 -8.95 -18.88
CA SER A 43 2.39 -8.56 -20.30
C SER A 43 3.83 -8.46 -20.82
N ILE A 44 4.74 -7.87 -20.03
CA ILE A 44 6.15 -7.75 -20.41
C ILE A 44 6.80 -9.13 -20.51
N VAL A 45 6.56 -10.03 -19.54
CA VAL A 45 7.05 -11.41 -19.57
C VAL A 45 6.59 -12.14 -20.84
N ARG A 46 5.32 -11.98 -21.22
CA ARG A 46 4.79 -12.59 -22.45
C ARG A 46 5.43 -12.01 -23.71
N THR A 47 5.71 -10.71 -23.71
CA THR A 47 6.37 -10.02 -24.83
C THR A 47 7.83 -10.47 -24.96
N GLN A 48 8.53 -10.64 -23.85
CA GLN A 48 9.90 -11.17 -23.83
C GLN A 48 9.96 -12.58 -24.45
N GLU A 49 9.03 -13.47 -24.10
CA GLU A 49 8.99 -14.83 -24.66
C GLU A 49 8.83 -14.79 -26.19
N LEU A 50 7.99 -13.90 -26.72
CA LEU A 50 7.84 -13.70 -28.17
C LEU A 50 9.14 -13.17 -28.80
N TYR A 51 9.82 -12.22 -28.15
CA TYR A 51 11.11 -11.71 -28.65
C TYR A 51 12.19 -12.80 -28.63
N ARG A 52 12.22 -13.65 -27.60
CA ARG A 52 13.16 -14.75 -27.48
C ARG A 52 12.98 -15.76 -28.61
N GLN A 53 11.73 -16.07 -28.94
CA GLN A 53 11.39 -16.91 -30.09
C GLN A 53 11.86 -16.29 -31.40
N GLN A 54 11.60 -15.00 -31.63
CA GLN A 54 12.01 -14.30 -32.85
C GLN A 54 13.54 -14.21 -33.00
N TYR A 55 14.26 -13.99 -31.90
CA TYR A 55 15.72 -14.02 -31.86
C TYR A 55 16.28 -15.39 -32.27
N LEU A 56 15.78 -16.48 -31.67
CA LEU A 56 16.29 -17.84 -31.89
C LEU A 56 15.86 -18.47 -33.23
N SER A 57 14.66 -18.17 -33.70
CA SER A 57 14.08 -18.83 -34.88
C SER A 57 14.25 -18.07 -36.19
N LEU A 58 14.28 -16.73 -36.14
CA LEU A 58 14.19 -15.89 -37.34
C LEU A 58 15.32 -14.86 -37.44
N GLY A 59 16.05 -14.59 -36.35
CA GLY A 59 17.10 -13.55 -36.32
C GLY A 59 16.58 -12.12 -36.55
N THR A 60 15.26 -11.89 -36.47
CA THR A 60 14.62 -10.59 -36.77
C THR A 60 14.55 -9.64 -35.58
N ARG A 61 14.99 -10.08 -34.40
CA ARG A 61 15.07 -9.28 -33.17
C ARG A 61 16.49 -9.21 -32.65
N SER A 62 16.85 -8.08 -32.06
CA SER A 62 18.20 -7.87 -31.56
C SER A 62 18.35 -8.43 -30.14
N LEU A 63 19.58 -8.75 -29.75
CA LEU A 63 19.89 -9.07 -28.35
C LEU A 63 19.54 -7.89 -27.42
N LEU A 64 19.71 -6.65 -27.89
CA LEU A 64 19.36 -5.45 -27.15
C LEU A 64 17.86 -5.42 -26.80
N ASP A 65 16.98 -5.84 -27.71
CA ASP A 65 15.53 -5.90 -27.44
C ASP A 65 15.19 -6.89 -26.31
N LEU A 66 15.94 -8.00 -26.22
CA LEU A 66 15.77 -8.98 -25.13
C LEU A 66 16.27 -8.43 -23.80
N LEU A 67 17.41 -7.74 -23.80
CA LEU A 67 17.98 -7.14 -22.60
C LEU A 67 17.10 -6.00 -22.07
N ASN A 68 16.56 -5.17 -22.97
CA ASN A 68 15.60 -4.12 -22.59
C ASN A 68 14.33 -4.71 -21.99
N ALA A 69 13.82 -5.82 -22.55
CA ALA A 69 12.67 -6.51 -21.98
C ALA A 69 12.98 -7.10 -20.59
N GLU A 70 14.17 -7.67 -20.38
CA GLU A 70 14.61 -8.15 -19.07
C GLU A 70 14.73 -6.99 -18.06
N GLU A 71 15.30 -5.85 -18.47
CA GLU A 71 15.37 -4.63 -17.64
C GLU A 71 13.97 -4.15 -17.23
N GLU A 72 13.02 -4.10 -18.17
CA GLU A 72 11.65 -3.67 -17.87
C GLU A 72 10.93 -4.65 -16.92
N ILE A 73 11.19 -5.97 -17.04
CA ILE A 73 10.67 -6.98 -16.09
C ILE A 73 11.20 -6.69 -14.69
N HIS A 74 12.50 -6.44 -14.55
CA HIS A 74 13.12 -6.16 -13.24
C HIS A 74 12.58 -4.85 -12.64
N GLN A 75 12.47 -3.79 -13.43
CA GLN A 75 11.88 -2.53 -12.97
C GLN A 75 10.43 -2.73 -12.53
N SER A 76 9.63 -3.48 -13.31
CA SER A 76 8.24 -3.77 -12.97
C SER A 76 8.11 -4.56 -11.67
N ARG A 77 9.02 -5.50 -11.39
CA ARG A 77 9.05 -6.25 -10.13
C ARG A 77 9.42 -5.35 -8.94
N PHE A 78 10.37 -4.45 -9.12
CA PHE A 78 10.72 -3.45 -8.10
C PHE A 78 9.52 -2.55 -7.78
N ASP A 79 8.82 -2.06 -8.80
CA ASP A 79 7.64 -1.23 -8.63
C ASP A 79 6.50 -1.97 -7.90
N GLN A 80 6.34 -3.28 -8.18
CA GLN A 80 5.39 -4.14 -7.45
C GLN A 80 5.73 -4.26 -5.96
N GLU A 81 6.98 -4.54 -5.61
CA GLU A 81 7.39 -4.65 -4.21
C GLU A 81 7.24 -3.32 -3.47
N ASN A 82 7.61 -2.20 -4.11
CA ASN A 82 7.36 -0.87 -3.56
C ASN A 82 5.87 -0.62 -3.31
N ALA A 83 5.00 -0.98 -4.26
CA ALA A 83 3.56 -0.85 -4.09
C ALA A 83 3.01 -1.73 -2.95
N ARG A 84 3.60 -2.92 -2.71
CA ARG A 84 3.26 -3.76 -1.54
C ARG A 84 3.65 -3.07 -0.24
N TYR A 85 4.83 -2.46 -0.15
CA TYR A 85 5.25 -1.71 1.04
C TYR A 85 4.39 -0.47 1.27
N ASP A 86 4.04 0.27 0.22
CA ASP A 86 3.08 1.39 0.29
C ASP A 86 1.73 0.92 0.87
N MET A 87 1.24 -0.24 0.42
CA MET A 87 0.00 -0.84 0.94
C MET A 87 0.13 -1.21 2.43
N TYR A 88 1.25 -1.79 2.86
CA TYR A 88 1.47 -2.10 4.27
C TYR A 88 1.50 -0.86 5.15
N ALA A 89 2.10 0.24 4.68
CA ALA A 89 2.08 1.51 5.39
C ALA A 89 0.64 2.02 5.60
N VAL A 90 -0.18 1.99 4.54
CA VAL A 90 -1.59 2.41 4.62
C VAL A 90 -2.41 1.48 5.55
N GLN A 91 -2.11 0.18 5.58
CA GLN A 91 -2.76 -0.74 6.53
C GLN A 91 -2.43 -0.39 7.98
N LEU A 92 -1.18 -0.03 8.27
CA LEU A 92 -0.76 0.43 9.60
C LEU A 92 -1.46 1.73 9.99
N ASP A 93 -1.59 2.69 9.06
CA ASP A 93 -2.30 3.94 9.30
C ASP A 93 -3.79 3.70 9.60
N CYS A 94 -4.43 2.78 8.88
CA CYS A 94 -5.82 2.38 9.16
C CYS A 94 -5.95 1.71 10.55
N LEU A 95 -5.00 0.84 10.91
CA LEU A 95 -4.96 0.21 12.23
C LEU A 95 -4.78 1.23 13.34
N TYR A 96 -3.91 2.23 13.14
CA TYR A 96 -3.67 3.32 14.09
C TYR A 96 -4.89 4.24 14.24
N ALA A 97 -5.54 4.59 13.13
CA ALA A 97 -6.73 5.44 13.11
C ALA A 97 -7.99 4.72 13.62
N SER A 98 -8.08 3.40 13.45
CA SER A 98 -9.11 2.60 14.09
C SER A 98 -8.76 2.36 15.56
N SER A 99 -9.76 2.20 16.43
CA SER A 99 -9.53 1.80 17.84
C SER A 99 -8.82 0.44 18.00
N GLY A 100 -8.49 -0.25 16.89
CA GLY A 100 -7.82 -1.55 16.84
C GLY A 100 -6.36 -1.54 17.29
N PHE A 101 -5.66 -0.40 17.27
CA PHE A 101 -4.27 -0.34 17.75
C PHE A 101 -4.13 -0.71 19.23
N ARG A 102 -5.14 -0.42 20.07
CA ARG A 102 -5.12 -0.82 21.48
C ARG A 102 -5.50 -2.29 21.67
N SER A 103 -6.50 -2.81 20.95
CA SER A 103 -6.96 -4.19 21.11
C SER A 103 -6.03 -5.25 20.51
N MET A 104 -5.26 -4.91 19.46
CA MET A 104 -4.30 -5.83 18.84
C MET A 104 -3.02 -6.02 19.68
N PHE A 105 -2.65 -5.01 20.48
CA PHE A 105 -1.53 -5.07 21.42
C PHE A 105 -1.97 -5.35 22.87
N ASP A 106 -3.24 -5.71 23.08
CA ASP A 106 -3.83 -5.96 24.41
C ASP A 106 -3.63 -4.80 25.41
N ILE A 107 -3.55 -3.57 24.89
CA ILE A 107 -3.43 -2.34 25.68
C ILE A 107 -4.84 -1.93 26.11
N SER A 108 -5.44 -2.74 27.00
CA SER A 108 -6.65 -2.39 27.73
C SER A 108 -6.28 -2.09 29.18
N ASP A 109 -6.60 -0.88 29.64
CA ASP A 109 -6.44 -0.42 31.03
C ASP A 109 -5.02 -0.37 31.62
N GLU A 110 -3.99 -0.19 30.79
CA GLU A 110 -2.65 0.12 31.33
C GLU A 110 -2.46 1.62 31.60
N THR A 111 -2.05 1.92 32.83
CA THR A 111 -1.51 3.22 33.22
C THR A 111 -0.10 3.37 32.64
N VAL A 112 -0.01 3.81 31.39
CA VAL A 112 1.29 4.11 30.77
C VAL A 112 1.82 5.40 31.40
N GLN A 113 2.89 5.28 32.19
CA GLN A 113 3.55 6.40 32.88
C GLN A 113 2.61 7.24 33.78
N GLY A 114 1.67 6.58 34.48
CA GLY A 114 0.78 7.25 35.43
C GLY A 114 -0.36 8.04 34.81
N ILE A 115 -0.57 7.94 33.49
CA ILE A 115 -1.73 8.51 32.80
C ILE A 115 -2.73 7.39 32.56
N SER A 116 -3.92 7.50 33.17
CA SER A 116 -5.04 6.60 32.90
C SER A 116 -5.60 6.91 31.52
N LEU A 117 -5.42 5.99 30.58
CA LEU A 117 -6.01 6.07 29.24
C LEU A 117 -7.48 5.62 29.30
N SER A 118 -8.30 6.38 30.03
CA SER A 118 -9.76 6.21 30.03
C SER A 118 -10.38 6.76 28.73
N PRO A 119 -11.60 6.33 28.36
CA PRO A 119 -12.20 6.56 27.03
C PRO A 119 -12.28 8.01 26.57
#